data_AF-A0A3M3ZSS5-F1
#
_entry.id   AF-A0A3M3ZSS5-F1
#
_cell.length_a   1.000
_cell.length_b   1.000
_cell.length_c   1.000
_cell.angle_alpha   90.00
_cell.angle_beta   90.00
_cell.angle_gamma   90.00
#
_symmetry.space_group_name_H-M   'P 1'
#
loop_
_entity.id
_entity.type
_entity.pdbx_description
1 polymer ?
#
loop_
_entity_poly.entity_id
_entity_poly.type
_entity_poly.pdbx_seq_one_letter_code
_entity_poly.pdbx_strand_id
1 'polypeptide(L)'
;MFDGARLVGNVVTVKVHLPDGSILRDALLNSLPGDVLVIECVGDEHCACWGELRTLAGLIKGLAGVVVSGAVTDVAALREHRLPVFSQGISAVTTRSLGESGELNGPVNIGGVAVNPGDIAIGDDDGVFILSPQQANELLPGLLAKEGADRARREEFLGRLNSR
;
A
#
# COMPACT_ATOMS: atom_id res chain seq x y z
N MET A 1 5.84 7.12 -6.45
CA MET A 1 4.80 7.75 -7.31
C MET A 1 4.33 9.08 -6.75
N PHE A 2 4.29 9.22 -5.43
CA PHE A 2 3.85 10.39 -4.67
C PHE A 2 5.03 10.98 -3.91
N ASP A 3 4.97 12.28 -3.63
CA ASP A 3 5.81 12.95 -2.63
C ASP A 3 4.97 13.21 -1.38
N GLY A 4 5.54 13.01 -0.20
CA GLY A 4 4.85 13.17 1.08
C GLY A 4 3.79 12.11 1.35
N ALA A 5 3.95 10.90 0.81
CA ALA A 5 3.06 9.78 1.06
C ALA A 5 3.02 9.47 2.57
N ARG A 6 1.81 9.21 3.08
CA ARG A 6 1.58 8.72 4.44
C ARG A 6 0.43 7.74 4.42
N LEU A 7 0.70 6.54 4.91
CA LEU A 7 -0.18 5.40 4.91
C LEU A 7 -0.08 4.75 6.28
N VAL A 8 -1.21 4.56 6.97
CA VAL A 8 -1.31 3.64 8.11
C VAL A 8 -2.70 3.03 8.12
N GLY A 9 -2.80 1.71 8.22
CA GLY A 9 -4.10 1.04 8.34
C GLY A 9 -4.02 -0.47 8.44
N ASN A 10 -5.19 -1.09 8.65
CA ASN A 10 -5.32 -2.54 8.66
C ASN A 10 -5.25 -3.07 7.23
N VAL A 11 -4.56 -4.19 7.04
CA VAL A 11 -4.38 -4.80 5.74
C VAL A 11 -5.60 -5.63 5.37
N VAL A 12 -6.18 -5.33 4.22
CA VAL A 12 -7.12 -6.17 3.49
C VAL A 12 -6.39 -6.71 2.26
N THR A 13 -6.21 -8.03 2.21
CA THR A 13 -5.44 -8.68 1.15
C THR A 13 -6.31 -9.08 -0.02
N VAL A 14 -5.78 -8.95 -1.22
CA VAL A 14 -6.43 -9.37 -2.46
C VAL A 14 -5.42 -10.08 -3.35
N LYS A 15 -5.71 -11.31 -3.77
CA LYS A 15 -5.01 -11.98 -4.85
C LYS A 15 -5.81 -11.83 -6.14
N VAL A 16 -5.18 -11.26 -7.16
CA VAL A 16 -5.78 -11.02 -8.47
C VAL A 16 -5.09 -11.93 -9.48
N HIS A 17 -5.86 -12.77 -10.17
CA HIS A 17 -5.33 -13.56 -11.28
C HIS A 17 -5.56 -12.82 -12.60
N LEU A 18 -4.49 -12.28 -13.15
CA LEU A 18 -4.56 -11.45 -14.33
C LEU A 18 -4.87 -12.28 -15.58
N PRO A 19 -5.63 -11.72 -16.55
CA PRO A 19 -6.08 -10.34 -16.62
C PRO A 19 -7.44 -10.07 -15.95
N ASP A 20 -8.02 -10.99 -15.16
CA ASP A 20 -9.33 -10.75 -14.53
C ASP A 20 -9.19 -9.88 -13.27
N GLY A 21 -9.73 -8.67 -13.33
CA GLY A 21 -9.72 -7.71 -12.21
C GLY A 21 -11.03 -7.67 -11.43
N SER A 22 -11.94 -8.64 -11.64
CA SER A 22 -13.31 -8.62 -11.08
C SER A 22 -13.32 -8.64 -9.54
N ILE A 23 -12.41 -9.41 -8.92
CA ILE A 23 -12.28 -9.51 -7.44
C ILE A 23 -12.07 -8.16 -6.75
N LEU A 24 -11.49 -7.17 -7.44
CA LEU A 24 -11.21 -5.85 -6.88
C LEU A 24 -12.49 -5.06 -6.59
N ARG A 25 -13.60 -5.36 -7.28
CA ARG A 25 -14.90 -4.80 -6.96
C ARG A 25 -15.34 -5.25 -5.57
N ASP A 26 -15.23 -6.54 -5.29
CA ASP A 26 -15.65 -7.10 -4.01
C ASP A 26 -14.72 -6.65 -2.88
N ALA A 27 -13.40 -6.54 -3.15
CA ALA A 27 -12.45 -5.95 -2.21
C ALA A 27 -12.85 -4.53 -1.81
N LEU A 28 -13.15 -3.66 -2.77
CA LEU A 28 -13.61 -2.29 -2.52
C LEU A 28 -14.92 -2.24 -1.74
N LEU A 29 -15.89 -3.09 -2.07
CA LEU A 29 -17.18 -3.12 -1.38
C LEU A 29 -17.03 -3.54 0.09
N ASN A 30 -16.17 -4.53 0.36
CA ASN A 30 -15.96 -5.10 1.70
C ASN A 30 -14.94 -4.33 2.55
N SER A 31 -14.18 -3.41 1.98
CA SER A 31 -13.23 -2.58 2.75
C SER A 31 -13.96 -1.62 3.68
N LEU A 32 -13.32 -1.30 4.81
CA LEU A 32 -13.75 -0.33 5.79
C LEU A 32 -12.90 0.96 5.70
N PRO A 33 -13.42 2.10 6.20
CA PRO A 33 -12.63 3.31 6.31
C PRO A 33 -11.35 3.07 7.14
N GLY A 34 -10.21 3.53 6.63
CA GLY A 34 -8.89 3.34 7.23
C GLY A 34 -8.15 2.07 6.77
N ASP A 35 -8.77 1.18 5.99
CA ASP A 35 -8.09 -0.01 5.49
C ASP A 35 -7.05 0.32 4.41
N VAL A 36 -6.04 -0.54 4.32
CA VAL A 36 -5.04 -0.57 3.25
C VAL A 36 -5.27 -1.82 2.41
N LEU A 37 -5.59 -1.62 1.13
CA LEU A 37 -5.67 -2.74 0.19
C LEU A 37 -4.27 -3.18 -0.22
N VAL A 38 -3.95 -4.45 -0.01
CA VAL A 38 -2.67 -5.06 -0.39
C VAL A 38 -2.92 -6.14 -1.44
N ILE A 39 -2.45 -5.88 -2.66
CA ILE A 39 -2.87 -6.60 -3.86
C ILE A 39 -1.69 -7.36 -4.45
N GLU A 40 -1.77 -8.69 -4.45
CA GLU A 40 -0.88 -9.56 -5.22
C GLU A 40 -1.46 -9.76 -6.63
N CYS A 41 -0.69 -9.40 -7.65
CA CYS A 41 -1.03 -9.69 -9.03
C CYS A 41 -0.31 -10.95 -9.49
N VAL A 42 -1.07 -11.99 -9.84
CA VAL A 42 -0.55 -13.27 -10.32
C VAL A 42 -0.70 -13.35 -11.84
N GLY A 43 0.38 -13.72 -12.53
CA GLY A 43 0.39 -13.89 -13.99
C GLY A 43 1.21 -12.80 -14.67
N ASP A 44 0.54 -11.89 -15.38
CA ASP A 44 1.17 -10.86 -16.22
C ASP A 44 1.59 -9.62 -15.43
N GLU A 45 2.88 -9.50 -15.09
CA GLU A 45 3.43 -8.35 -14.37
C GLU A 45 3.25 -6.99 -15.10
N HIS A 46 2.96 -7.01 -16.41
CA HIS A 46 2.69 -5.82 -17.20
C HIS A 46 1.20 -5.44 -17.24
N CYS A 47 0.29 -6.21 -16.65
CA CYS A 47 -1.13 -5.86 -16.61
C CYS A 47 -1.45 -5.04 -15.36
N ALA A 48 -1.94 -3.81 -15.55
CA ALA A 48 -2.35 -2.91 -14.49
C ALA A 48 -3.71 -3.31 -13.89
N CYS A 49 -3.71 -3.58 -12.60
CA CYS A 49 -4.92 -3.92 -11.84
C CYS A 49 -5.52 -2.69 -11.13
N TRP A 50 -4.81 -1.58 -11.01
CA TRP A 50 -5.27 -0.38 -10.31
C TRP A 50 -5.14 0.87 -11.19
N GLY A 51 -6.14 1.75 -11.12
CA GLY A 51 -6.26 2.95 -11.96
C GLY A 51 -7.22 3.97 -11.35
N GLU A 52 -7.63 4.98 -12.11
CA GLU A 52 -8.37 6.14 -11.61
C GLU A 52 -9.71 5.75 -10.98
N LEU A 53 -10.53 4.97 -11.68
CA LEU A 53 -11.86 4.61 -11.19
C LEU A 53 -11.82 3.85 -9.86
N ARG A 54 -10.83 2.96 -9.69
CA ARG A 54 -10.62 2.23 -8.43
C ARG A 54 -10.08 3.15 -7.34
N THR A 55 -9.25 4.12 -7.70
CA THR A 55 -8.77 5.17 -6.78
C THR A 55 -9.93 6.01 -6.25
N LEU A 56 -10.83 6.48 -7.11
CA LEU A 56 -12.03 7.21 -6.72
C LEU A 56 -12.93 6.38 -5.79
N ALA A 57 -13.16 5.11 -6.12
CA ALA A 57 -13.91 4.20 -5.26
C ALA A 57 -13.22 4.02 -3.90
N GLY A 58 -11.89 3.87 -3.88
CA GLY A 58 -11.09 3.77 -2.66
C GLY A 58 -11.21 5.01 -1.77
N LEU A 59 -11.17 6.20 -2.37
CA LEU A 59 -11.40 7.46 -1.66
C LEU A 59 -12.80 7.55 -1.06
N ILE A 60 -13.84 7.17 -1.81
CA ILE A 60 -15.23 7.16 -1.31
C ILE A 60 -15.38 6.17 -0.14
N LYS A 61 -14.71 5.01 -0.23
CA LYS A 61 -14.67 4.00 0.84
C LYS A 61 -13.83 4.41 2.04
N GLY A 62 -13.01 5.46 1.91
CA GLY A 62 -12.14 5.97 2.96
C GLY A 62 -10.88 5.12 3.17
N LEU A 63 -10.36 4.46 2.13
CA LEU A 63 -9.09 3.72 2.24
C LEU A 63 -7.95 4.63 2.67
N ALA A 64 -7.05 4.11 3.50
CA ALA A 64 -5.80 4.79 3.87
C ALA A 64 -4.75 4.72 2.75
N GLY A 65 -4.86 3.71 1.86
CA GLY A 65 -4.05 3.61 0.65
C GLY A 65 -4.08 2.20 0.04
N VAL A 66 -3.22 2.00 -0.95
CA VAL A 66 -3.17 0.78 -1.77
C VAL A 66 -1.74 0.37 -2.05
N VAL A 67 -1.45 -0.92 -1.97
CA VAL A 67 -0.16 -1.52 -2.30
C VAL A 67 -0.39 -2.59 -3.37
N VAL A 68 0.33 -2.52 -4.48
CA VAL A 68 0.18 -3.42 -5.62
C VAL A 68 1.52 -4.08 -5.94
N SER A 69 1.60 -5.40 -5.79
CA SER A 69 2.70 -6.21 -6.34
C SER A 69 2.49 -6.41 -7.84
N GLY A 70 2.62 -5.32 -8.61
CA GLY A 70 2.37 -5.27 -10.03
C GLY A 70 2.28 -3.84 -10.57
N ALA A 71 1.71 -3.69 -11.76
CA ALA A 71 1.56 -2.41 -12.42
C ALA A 71 0.26 -1.67 -12.05
N VAL A 72 0.29 -0.35 -12.21
CA VAL A 72 -0.89 0.53 -12.15
C VAL A 72 -0.99 1.42 -13.40
N THR A 73 -2.16 2.00 -13.63
CA THR A 73 -2.45 2.92 -14.75
C THR A 73 -2.93 4.28 -14.23
N ASP A 74 -3.16 5.23 -15.14
CA ASP A 74 -3.80 6.53 -14.89
C ASP A 74 -3.02 7.40 -13.90
N VAL A 75 -1.69 7.31 -13.94
CA VAL A 75 -0.77 7.89 -12.95
C VAL A 75 -0.97 9.40 -12.74
N ALA A 76 -1.35 10.14 -13.78
CA ALA A 76 -1.67 11.56 -13.65
C ALA A 76 -2.87 11.78 -12.71
N ALA A 77 -3.95 11.03 -12.90
CA ALA A 77 -5.13 11.08 -12.05
C ALA A 77 -4.83 10.54 -10.64
N LEU A 78 -4.08 9.45 -10.50
CA LEU A 78 -3.65 8.94 -9.19
C LEU A 78 -2.93 10.02 -8.38
N ARG A 79 -2.01 10.76 -9.00
CA ARG A 79 -1.29 11.87 -8.37
C ARG A 79 -2.22 13.03 -7.99
N GLU A 80 -3.19 13.35 -8.82
CA GLU A 80 -4.19 14.39 -8.56
C GLU A 80 -5.09 14.03 -7.37
N HIS A 81 -5.55 12.77 -7.31
CA HIS A 81 -6.46 12.27 -6.28
C HIS A 81 -5.80 12.07 -4.91
N ARG A 82 -4.47 12.02 -4.84
CA ARG A 82 -3.67 11.97 -3.60
C ARG A 82 -3.96 10.80 -2.65
N LEU A 83 -4.67 9.75 -3.08
CA LEU A 83 -4.69 8.48 -2.36
C LEU A 83 -3.30 7.83 -2.49
N PRO A 84 -2.60 7.46 -1.39
CA PRO A 84 -1.32 6.79 -1.48
C PRO A 84 -1.43 5.44 -2.21
N VAL A 85 -0.74 5.31 -3.35
CA VAL A 85 -0.65 4.06 -4.12
C VAL A 85 0.82 3.69 -4.33
N PHE A 86 1.18 2.50 -3.86
CA PHE A 86 2.49 1.88 -4.04
C PHE A 86 2.40 0.77 -5.08
N SER A 87 3.33 0.74 -6.03
CA SER A 87 3.33 -0.22 -7.14
C SER A 87 4.73 -0.53 -7.63
N GLN A 88 4.90 -1.68 -8.28
CA GLN A 88 6.19 -2.07 -8.88
C GLN A 88 6.41 -1.45 -10.26
N GLY A 89 5.33 -1.07 -10.96
CA GLY A 89 5.44 -0.50 -12.30
C GLY A 89 4.23 0.32 -12.73
N ILE A 90 4.31 0.83 -13.95
CA ILE A 90 3.24 1.56 -14.63
C ILE A 90 2.98 0.86 -15.96
N SER A 91 1.72 0.67 -16.32
CA SER A 91 1.34 0.08 -17.60
C SER A 91 0.04 0.66 -18.14
N ALA A 92 -0.07 0.72 -19.46
CA ALA A 92 -1.31 1.05 -20.17
C ALA A 92 -2.18 -0.19 -20.47
N VAL A 93 -1.65 -1.41 -20.29
CA VAL A 93 -2.40 -2.65 -20.44
C VAL A 93 -3.19 -2.89 -19.16
N THR A 94 -4.52 -3.02 -19.23
CA THR A 94 -5.37 -3.12 -18.04
C THR A 94 -6.10 -4.45 -17.93
N THR A 95 -6.53 -4.75 -16.70
CA THR A 95 -7.46 -5.84 -16.40
C THR A 95 -8.77 -5.76 -17.17
N ARG A 96 -9.46 -6.90 -17.28
CA ARG A 96 -10.82 -7.07 -17.83
C ARG A 96 -11.71 -7.68 -16.75
N SER A 97 -13.03 -7.61 -16.93
CA SER A 97 -13.97 -8.35 -16.07
C SER A 97 -14.32 -9.66 -16.77
N LEU A 98 -13.78 -10.77 -16.27
CA LEU A 98 -14.05 -12.10 -16.81
C LEU A 98 -14.98 -12.93 -15.91
N GLY A 99 -15.21 -12.48 -14.67
CA GLY A 99 -16.18 -13.06 -13.74
C GLY A 99 -15.69 -14.34 -13.05
N GLU A 100 -14.41 -14.69 -13.22
CA GLU A 100 -13.83 -15.94 -12.79
C GLU A 100 -12.38 -15.71 -12.36
N SER A 101 -12.16 -15.43 -11.07
CA SER A 101 -10.92 -15.69 -10.30
C SER A 101 -10.67 -14.65 -9.19
N GLY A 102 -9.76 -15.00 -8.29
CA GLY A 102 -9.21 -14.14 -7.25
C GLY A 102 -9.49 -14.65 -5.85
N GLU A 103 -8.86 -14.03 -4.86
CA GLU A 103 -9.02 -14.36 -3.45
C GLU A 103 -9.05 -13.05 -2.66
N LEU A 104 -10.04 -12.88 -1.78
CA LEU A 104 -10.15 -11.76 -0.85
C LEU A 104 -9.94 -12.30 0.56
N ASN A 105 -9.15 -11.59 1.37
CA ASN A 105 -8.82 -11.99 2.75
C ASN A 105 -8.13 -13.37 2.85
N GLY A 106 -7.34 -13.72 1.84
CA GLY A 106 -6.39 -14.82 1.88
C GLY A 106 -4.95 -14.33 2.02
N PRO A 107 -3.99 -15.21 2.37
CA PRO A 107 -2.58 -14.84 2.38
C PRO A 107 -2.10 -14.46 0.97
N VAL A 108 -1.28 -13.41 0.90
CA VAL A 108 -0.69 -12.90 -0.35
C VAL A 108 0.82 -12.75 -0.25
N ASN A 109 1.49 -12.70 -1.40
CA ASN A 109 2.93 -12.43 -1.51
C ASN A 109 3.18 -11.09 -2.22
N ILE A 110 3.86 -10.16 -1.54
CA ILE A 110 4.23 -8.85 -2.07
C ILE A 110 5.75 -8.77 -2.14
N GLY A 111 6.31 -8.86 -3.34
CA GLY A 111 7.76 -8.74 -3.54
C GLY A 111 8.61 -9.76 -2.75
N GLY A 112 8.08 -10.96 -2.50
CA GLY A 112 8.74 -12.00 -1.69
C GLY A 112 8.36 -12.00 -0.21
N VAL A 113 7.55 -11.04 0.24
CA VAL A 113 7.08 -10.92 1.63
C VAL A 113 5.67 -11.50 1.76
N ALA A 114 5.49 -12.44 2.67
CA ALA A 114 4.17 -12.96 3.02
C ALA A 114 3.39 -11.92 3.84
N VAL A 115 2.15 -11.66 3.43
CA VAL A 115 1.25 -10.70 4.08
C VAL A 115 -0.08 -11.37 4.36
N ASN A 116 -0.60 -11.19 5.56
CA ASN A 116 -1.87 -11.76 5.99
C ASN A 116 -2.95 -10.68 6.16
N PRO A 117 -4.23 -11.03 5.97
CA PRO A 117 -5.32 -10.15 6.34
C PRO A 117 -5.23 -9.79 7.83
N GLY A 118 -5.43 -8.52 8.17
CA GLY A 118 -5.35 -8.02 9.54
C GLY A 118 -3.94 -7.65 10.02
N ASP A 119 -2.91 -7.80 9.19
CA ASP A 119 -1.62 -7.13 9.43
C ASP A 119 -1.79 -5.60 9.40
N ILE A 120 -0.78 -4.88 9.87
CA ILE A 120 -0.74 -3.41 9.85
C ILE A 120 0.23 -2.99 8.74
N ALA A 121 -0.21 -2.12 7.85
CA ALA A 121 0.65 -1.47 6.86
C ALA A 121 0.98 -0.05 7.29
N ILE A 122 2.26 0.32 7.19
CA ILE A 122 2.78 1.66 7.42
C ILE A 122 3.61 2.03 6.20
N GLY A 123 3.39 3.21 5.61
CA GLY A 123 4.13 3.62 4.42
C GLY A 123 4.41 5.11 4.35
N ASP A 124 5.52 5.42 3.71
CA ASP A 124 6.01 6.76 3.42
C ASP A 124 6.66 6.82 2.03
N ASP A 125 7.48 7.83 1.75
CA ASP A 125 8.10 8.01 0.44
C ASP A 125 9.15 6.92 0.12
N ASP A 126 9.68 6.22 1.12
CA ASP A 126 10.70 5.18 0.95
C ASP A 126 10.07 3.81 0.63
N GLY A 127 8.82 3.58 1.05
CA GLY A 127 8.09 2.36 0.74
C GLY A 127 7.03 2.00 1.76
N VAL A 128 6.78 0.70 1.90
CA VAL A 128 5.78 0.15 2.81
C VAL A 128 6.40 -0.92 3.68
N PHE A 129 6.14 -0.81 4.98
CA PHE A 129 6.45 -1.80 6.00
C PHE A 129 5.16 -2.45 6.49
N ILE A 130 5.13 -3.78 6.50
CA ILE A 130 3.96 -4.56 6.92
C ILE A 130 4.38 -5.51 8.03
N LEU A 131 3.61 -5.53 9.11
CA LEU A 131 3.87 -6.35 10.28
C LEU A 131 2.56 -6.76 10.97
N SER A 132 2.60 -7.87 11.70
CA SER A 132 1.46 -8.29 12.51
C SER A 132 1.19 -7.32 13.67
N PRO A 133 -0.05 -7.25 14.19
CA PRO A 133 -0.36 -6.45 15.38
C PRO A 133 0.47 -6.83 16.61
N GLN A 134 0.84 -8.11 16.74
CA GLN A 134 1.70 -8.57 17.82
C GLN A 134 3.11 -7.97 17.69
N GLN A 135 3.73 -8.06 16.51
CA GLN A 135 5.04 -7.46 16.26
C GLN A 135 5.02 -5.94 16.47
N ALA A 136 3.92 -5.27 16.06
CA ALA A 136 3.77 -3.84 16.27
C ALA A 136 3.82 -3.48 17.76
N ASN A 137 3.09 -4.22 18.60
CA ASN A 137 3.10 -4.01 20.05
C ASN A 137 4.47 -4.31 20.67
N GLU A 138 5.16 -5.35 20.21
CA GLU A 138 6.48 -5.73 20.70
C GLU A 138 7.55 -4.70 20.36
N LEU A 139 7.51 -4.12 19.15
CA LEU A 139 8.52 -3.17 18.66
C LEU A 139 8.28 -1.74 19.11
N LEU A 140 7.03 -1.34 19.34
CA LEU A 140 6.65 0.06 19.57
C LEU A 140 7.47 0.77 20.67
N PRO A 141 7.70 0.19 21.87
CA PRO A 141 8.48 0.86 22.90
C PRO A 141 9.92 1.18 22.46
N GLY A 142 10.55 0.24 21.75
CA GLY A 142 11.91 0.41 21.24
C GLY A 142 11.99 1.43 20.11
N LEU A 143 10.99 1.45 19.21
CA LEU A 143 10.90 2.42 18.12
C LEU A 143 10.70 3.84 18.64
N LEU A 144 9.86 4.04 19.67
CA LEU A 144 9.66 5.36 20.30
C LEU A 144 10.94 5.88 20.95
N ALA A 145 11.69 5.02 21.66
CA ALA A 145 12.97 5.39 22.24
C ALA A 145 14.01 5.77 21.16
N LYS A 146 14.04 5.00 20.06
CA LYS A 146 14.92 5.26 18.92
C LYS A 146 14.58 6.59 18.24
N GLU A 147 13.31 6.88 18.00
CA GLU A 147 12.87 8.14 17.39
C GLU A 147 13.34 9.35 18.21
N GLY A 148 13.20 9.29 19.54
CA GLY A 148 13.70 10.32 20.44
C GLY A 148 15.22 10.51 20.37
N ALA A 149 15.97 9.41 20.36
CA ALA A 149 17.44 9.45 20.25
C ALA A 149 17.91 10.02 18.89
N ASP A 150 17.26 9.62 17.80
CA ASP A 150 17.59 10.10 16.45
C ASP A 150 17.25 11.60 16.29
N ARG A 151 16.17 12.08 16.94
CA ARG A 151 15.82 13.50 17.00
C ARG A 151 16.90 14.33 17.71
N ALA A 152 17.31 13.91 18.91
CA ALA A 152 18.36 14.59 19.67
C ALA A 152 19.69 14.62 18.90
N ARG A 153 20.07 13.49 18.27
CA ARG A 153 21.29 13.42 17.44
C ARG A 153 21.23 14.36 16.24
N ARG A 154 20.05 14.50 15.59
CA ARG A 154 19.85 15.42 14.47
C ARG A 154 20.02 16.88 14.92
N GLU A 155 19.43 17.25 16.05
CA GLU A 155 19.55 18.61 16.61
C GLU A 155 21.01 18.96 16.95
N GLU A 156 21.73 18.04 17.60
CA GLU A 156 23.16 18.22 17.91
C GLU A 156 23.99 18.40 16.62
N PHE A 157 23.76 17.54 15.62
CA PHE A 157 24.49 17.60 14.36
C PHE A 157 24.26 18.92 13.62
N LEU A 158 23.01 19.38 13.53
CA LEU A 158 22.67 20.66 12.91
C LEU A 158 23.28 21.85 13.68
N GLY A 159 23.26 21.80 15.01
CA GLY A 159 23.91 22.81 15.85
C GLY A 159 25.41 22.93 15.53
N ARG A 160 26.11 21.81 15.39
CA ARG A 160 27.55 21.77 15.06
C ARG A 160 27.86 22.34 13.67
N LEU A 161 26.97 22.17 12.69
CA LEU A 161 27.15 22.73 11.35
C LEU A 161 26.93 24.25 11.34
N ASN A 162 25.94 24.74 12.08
CA ASN A 162 25.61 26.17 12.13
C ASN A 162 26.58 27.01 12.98
N SER A 163 27.45 26.34 13.76
CA SER A 163 28.44 26.97 14.63
C SER A 163 29.80 27.18 13.93
N ARG A 164 29.90 26.87 12.64
CA ARG A 164 31.10 27.03 11.79
C ARG A 164 30.84 28.08 10.72
#